data_AF-A0A7X3K8G2-F1
#
_entry.id   AF-A0A7X3K8G2-F1
#
_cell.length_a   1.000
_cell.length_b   1.000
_cell.length_c   1.000
_cell.angle_alpha   90.00
_cell.angle_beta   90.00
_cell.angle_gamma   90.00
#
_symmetry.space_group_name_H-M   'P 1'
#
loop_
_entity.id
_entity.type
_entity.pdbx_description
1 polymer ?
#
loop_
_entity_poly.entity_id
_entity_poly.type
_entity_poly.pdbx_seq_one_letter_code
_entity_poly.pdbx_strand_id
1 'polypeptide(L)'
;MKSFLATLALVLPLAASAADVAPKPVFRDPVYDGAADVSIVYDRAAKLWKMFYTNRRATMKLPDPKDVEWVHGTAIGIATSPDGMHWRYQGTAEFPKACTDVTLWAPEIYYENGTYHMWLTIVPGIFHRWGGPGADGRIEHLTSTDLSTWRCEGTVKLDTGRMIDPTVIKLGQGYRMWYKDERAGSKILAADSQDLRTWKKVSDEPVNPTTGEGPKVFRFKGYYWMVVDVWKGLMVLRSDDARTWTEQKGYILGEPGRKATDRAKGQHADVVVDGDRAFIYYFVHQVNEAEAATDARWNQRTVIQVAELVFKDGRLEVDRDRDVSFRLKAPSP
;
A
#
# COMPACT_ATOMS: atom_id res chain seq x y z
N MET A 1 -24.67 -61.57 -14.07
CA MET A 1 -23.62 -60.87 -13.29
C MET A 1 -22.81 -60.00 -14.24
N LYS A 2 -23.04 -58.68 -14.25
CA LYS A 2 -22.19 -57.72 -14.98
C LYS A 2 -21.43 -56.91 -13.93
N SER A 3 -20.11 -57.09 -13.90
CA SER A 3 -19.20 -56.40 -12.97
C SER A 3 -18.86 -55.03 -13.54
N PHE A 4 -19.22 -53.96 -12.82
CA PHE A 4 -18.72 -52.61 -13.07
C PHE A 4 -17.38 -52.46 -12.35
N LEU A 5 -16.29 -52.29 -13.10
CA LEU A 5 -15.05 -51.75 -12.53
C LEU A 5 -15.16 -50.23 -12.50
N ALA A 6 -15.21 -49.66 -11.29
CA ALA A 6 -15.06 -48.23 -11.07
C ALA A 6 -13.56 -47.90 -10.99
N THR A 7 -13.06 -47.13 -11.95
CA THR A 7 -11.69 -46.61 -11.93
C THR A 7 -11.64 -45.39 -11.01
N LEU A 8 -11.06 -45.56 -9.83
CA LEU A 8 -10.81 -44.48 -8.89
C LEU A 8 -9.58 -43.69 -9.38
N ALA A 9 -9.79 -42.51 -9.96
CA ALA A 9 -8.70 -41.61 -10.31
C ALA A 9 -8.16 -40.94 -9.04
N LEU A 10 -6.95 -41.35 -8.63
CA LEU A 10 -6.23 -40.74 -7.53
C LEU A 10 -5.68 -39.39 -7.98
N VAL A 11 -6.30 -38.29 -7.55
CA VAL A 11 -5.77 -36.94 -7.75
C VAL A 11 -4.71 -36.70 -6.66
N LEU A 12 -3.44 -36.74 -7.05
CA LEU A 12 -2.33 -36.35 -6.18
C LEU A 12 -2.24 -34.81 -6.16
N PRO A 13 -2.13 -34.16 -4.99
CA PRO A 13 -1.93 -32.72 -4.92
C PRO A 13 -0.52 -32.39 -5.42
N LEU A 14 -0.41 -31.46 -6.39
CA LEU A 14 0.90 -30.92 -6.78
C LEU A 14 1.51 -30.21 -5.55
N ALA A 15 2.64 -30.72 -5.08
CA ALA A 15 3.48 -29.98 -4.15
C ALA A 15 4.01 -28.72 -4.85
N ALA A 16 3.75 -27.55 -4.27
CA ALA A 16 4.31 -26.29 -4.75
C ALA A 16 5.84 -26.37 -4.71
N SER A 17 6.50 -25.91 -5.78
CA SER A 17 7.96 -25.88 -5.82
C SER A 17 8.49 -24.73 -4.95
N ALA A 18 9.76 -24.80 -4.52
CA ALA A 18 10.38 -23.69 -3.78
C ALA A 18 10.39 -22.35 -4.55
N ALA A 19 10.25 -22.40 -5.89
CA ALA A 19 10.11 -21.22 -6.75
C ALA A 19 8.71 -20.59 -6.68
N ASP A 20 7.74 -21.26 -6.05
CA ASP A 20 6.37 -20.77 -5.91
C ASP A 20 6.12 -20.10 -4.55
N VAL A 21 7.11 -20.08 -3.64
CA VAL A 21 6.99 -19.42 -2.33
C VAL A 21 7.54 -17.99 -2.43
N ALA A 22 6.76 -17.01 -1.96
CA ALA A 22 7.17 -15.62 -1.99
C ALA A 22 8.44 -15.38 -1.15
N PRO A 23 9.45 -14.66 -1.68
CA PRO A 23 10.64 -14.35 -0.93
C PRO A 23 10.33 -13.44 0.28
N LYS A 24 11.20 -13.51 1.30
CA LYS A 24 11.15 -12.70 2.52
C LYS A 24 12.51 -11.98 2.67
N PRO A 25 12.60 -10.65 2.42
CA PRO A 25 11.51 -9.77 2.00
C PRO A 25 11.06 -10.04 0.56
N VAL A 26 9.84 -9.61 0.22
CA VAL A 26 9.32 -9.73 -1.16
C VAL A 26 10.00 -8.73 -2.09
N PHE A 27 10.42 -7.58 -1.53
CA PHE A 27 11.19 -6.58 -2.24
C PHE A 27 12.04 -5.75 -1.27
N ARG A 28 13.28 -5.46 -1.69
CA ARG A 28 14.23 -4.58 -1.01
C ARG A 28 14.77 -3.59 -2.05
N ASP A 29 14.60 -2.30 -1.79
CA ASP A 29 15.07 -1.26 -2.72
C ASP A 29 16.61 -1.28 -2.80
N PRO A 30 17.21 -1.35 -4.00
CA PRO A 30 18.66 -1.48 -4.15
C PRO A 30 19.41 -0.14 -4.09
N VAL A 31 18.72 1.00 -3.97
CA VAL A 31 19.33 2.33 -4.09
C VAL A 31 19.52 2.97 -2.71
N TYR A 32 18.41 3.16 -2.01
CA TYR A 32 18.34 3.78 -0.69
C TYR A 32 17.87 2.83 0.40
N ASP A 33 17.39 1.63 0.04
CA ASP A 33 16.97 0.60 0.99
C ASP A 33 15.84 1.05 1.93
N GLY A 34 14.95 1.87 1.37
CA GLY A 34 13.85 2.51 2.08
C GLY A 34 12.54 2.37 1.31
N ALA A 35 12.21 1.16 0.83
CA ALA A 35 10.95 0.91 0.16
C ALA A 35 9.79 0.97 1.17
N ALA A 36 8.82 1.85 0.95
CA ALA A 36 7.65 2.04 1.82
C ALA A 36 6.40 2.44 1.03
N ASP A 37 5.23 2.37 1.68
CA ASP A 37 3.97 2.93 1.17
C ASP A 37 3.66 2.48 -0.28
N VAL A 38 3.57 1.17 -0.47
CA VAL A 38 3.45 0.56 -1.81
C VAL A 38 2.07 0.79 -2.43
N SER A 39 2.02 0.82 -3.76
CA SER A 39 0.81 0.65 -4.56
C SER A 39 1.11 -0.23 -5.77
N ILE A 40 0.30 -1.27 -5.94
CA ILE A 40 0.48 -2.35 -6.89
C ILE A 40 -0.65 -2.30 -7.91
N VAL A 41 -0.27 -2.23 -9.17
CA VAL A 41 -1.18 -2.17 -10.30
C VAL A 41 -0.69 -3.09 -11.41
N TYR A 42 -1.61 -3.63 -12.20
CA TYR A 42 -1.24 -4.41 -13.38
C TYR A 42 -1.03 -3.49 -14.58
N ASP A 43 0.18 -3.49 -15.12
CA ASP A 43 0.51 -2.85 -16.39
C ASP A 43 -0.02 -3.71 -17.53
N ARG A 44 -1.17 -3.30 -18.07
CA ARG A 44 -1.86 -4.02 -19.15
C ARG A 44 -1.06 -4.07 -20.46
N ALA A 45 -0.22 -3.07 -20.73
CA ALA A 45 0.59 -3.03 -21.94
C ALA A 45 1.80 -3.95 -21.81
N ALA A 46 2.52 -3.85 -20.70
CA ALA A 46 3.70 -4.68 -20.42
C ALA A 46 3.34 -6.12 -20.01
N LYS A 47 2.10 -6.37 -19.59
CA LYS A 47 1.62 -7.63 -19.00
C LYS A 47 2.43 -8.04 -17.76
N LEU A 48 2.71 -7.06 -16.92
CA LEU A 48 3.46 -7.22 -15.68
C LEU A 48 2.73 -6.50 -14.55
N TRP A 49 2.85 -7.03 -13.33
CA TRP A 49 2.54 -6.25 -12.14
C TRP A 49 3.62 -5.18 -11.95
N LYS A 50 3.21 -3.99 -11.54
CA LYS A 50 4.07 -2.84 -11.26
C LYS A 50 3.78 -2.33 -9.86
N MET A 51 4.83 -2.20 -9.05
CA MET A 51 4.81 -1.64 -7.71
C MET A 51 5.41 -0.24 -7.80
N PHE A 52 4.67 0.73 -7.30
CA PHE A 52 5.14 2.08 -7.00
C PHE A 52 5.32 2.18 -5.49
N TYR A 53 6.39 2.81 -5.02
CA TYR A 53 6.65 2.91 -3.58
C TYR A 53 7.34 4.23 -3.24
N THR A 54 7.08 4.78 -2.06
CA THR A 54 7.89 5.86 -1.50
C THR A 54 9.33 5.37 -1.36
N ASN A 55 10.26 5.98 -2.09
CA ASN A 55 11.68 5.61 -2.01
C ASN A 55 12.38 6.48 -0.95
N ARG A 56 12.25 6.07 0.31
CA ARG A 56 12.87 6.76 1.46
C ARG A 56 14.38 6.67 1.35
N ARG A 57 15.08 7.76 1.63
CA ARG A 57 16.54 7.90 1.52
C ARG A 57 17.26 7.28 2.73
N ALA A 58 16.94 6.04 3.08
CA ALA A 58 17.31 5.39 4.34
C ALA A 58 18.82 5.11 4.52
N THR A 59 19.62 5.27 3.47
CA THR A 59 21.09 5.22 3.55
C THR A 59 21.72 6.56 3.95
N MET A 60 20.94 7.64 4.08
CA MET A 60 21.45 8.95 4.48
C MET A 60 21.99 8.96 5.91
N LYS A 61 23.17 9.55 6.10
CA LYS A 61 23.80 9.73 7.41
C LYS A 61 23.64 11.17 7.88
N LEU A 62 22.48 11.46 8.46
CA LEU A 62 22.18 12.79 9.02
C LEU A 62 22.85 12.96 10.40
N PRO A 63 23.52 14.11 10.69
CA PRO A 63 24.20 14.32 11.97
C PRO A 63 23.29 14.16 13.19
N ASP A 64 22.06 14.66 13.08
CA ASP A 64 21.05 14.55 14.12
C ASP A 64 20.20 13.27 13.93
N PRO A 65 20.18 12.34 14.92
CA PRO A 65 19.39 11.11 14.82
C PRO A 65 17.87 11.33 14.82
N LYS A 66 17.40 12.53 15.19
CA LYS A 66 15.96 12.90 15.14
C LYS A 66 15.58 13.60 13.83
N ASP A 67 16.54 13.81 12.93
CA ASP A 67 16.28 14.43 11.64
C ASP A 67 15.48 13.48 10.74
N VAL A 68 14.41 14.01 10.16
CA VAL A 68 13.50 13.27 9.27
C VAL A 68 13.75 13.58 7.81
N GLU A 69 14.80 14.32 7.46
CA GLU A 69 15.11 14.63 6.06
C GLU A 69 15.15 13.37 5.17
N TRP A 70 15.58 12.21 5.70
CA TRP A 70 15.65 10.95 4.97
C TRP A 70 14.28 10.43 4.46
N VAL A 71 13.16 10.89 5.03
CA VAL A 71 11.82 10.63 4.49
C VAL A 71 11.27 11.77 3.63
N HIS A 72 11.97 12.89 3.52
CA HIS A 72 11.68 13.95 2.55
C HIS A 72 12.62 13.85 1.34
N GLY A 73 12.44 14.69 0.32
CA GLY A 73 13.23 14.65 -0.91
C GLY A 73 13.09 13.32 -1.66
N THR A 74 11.98 12.61 -1.43
CA THR A 74 11.75 11.25 -1.89
C THR A 74 11.18 11.23 -3.30
N ALA A 75 11.70 10.32 -4.11
CA ALA A 75 11.07 9.92 -5.36
C ALA A 75 10.07 8.77 -5.12
N ILE A 76 9.32 8.43 -6.17
CA ILE A 76 8.56 7.18 -6.21
C ILE A 76 9.38 6.15 -6.98
N GLY A 77 9.79 5.07 -6.32
CA GLY A 77 10.48 3.94 -6.94
C GLY A 77 9.51 3.04 -7.71
N ILE A 78 10.03 2.32 -8.70
CA ILE A 78 9.26 1.37 -9.52
C ILE A 78 9.93 -0.01 -9.45
N ALA A 79 9.13 -1.05 -9.22
CA ALA A 79 9.52 -2.44 -9.44
C ALA A 79 8.46 -3.17 -10.28
N THR A 80 8.87 -4.17 -11.05
CA THR A 80 7.96 -5.00 -11.85
C THR A 80 8.06 -6.48 -11.51
N SER A 81 6.96 -7.21 -11.70
CA SER A 81 6.88 -8.64 -11.40
C SER A 81 5.96 -9.38 -12.38
N PRO A 82 6.34 -10.58 -12.86
CA PRO A 82 5.47 -11.42 -13.67
C PRO A 82 4.47 -12.25 -12.86
N ASP A 83 4.56 -12.23 -11.52
CA ASP A 83 3.80 -13.12 -10.63
C ASP A 83 3.35 -12.48 -9.31
N GLY A 84 3.80 -11.27 -8.99
CA GLY A 84 3.51 -10.59 -7.73
C GLY A 84 4.41 -10.99 -6.57
N MET A 85 5.35 -11.91 -6.76
CA MET A 85 6.27 -12.40 -5.74
C MET A 85 7.73 -12.02 -6.04
N HIS A 86 8.12 -12.11 -7.31
CA HIS A 86 9.48 -11.84 -7.76
C HIS A 86 9.54 -10.45 -8.38
N TRP A 87 9.95 -9.47 -7.58
CA TRP A 87 10.02 -8.07 -7.99
C TRP A 87 11.42 -7.69 -8.46
N ARG A 88 11.49 -6.91 -9.53
CA ARG A 88 12.73 -6.37 -10.09
C ARG A 88 12.63 -4.85 -10.14
N TYR A 89 13.62 -4.17 -9.58
CA TYR A 89 13.72 -2.71 -9.65
C TYR A 89 13.78 -2.22 -11.11
N GLN A 90 13.13 -1.08 -11.38
CA GLN A 90 13.01 -0.46 -12.70
C GLN A 90 13.32 1.04 -12.71
N GLY A 91 13.92 1.58 -11.64
CA GLY A 91 14.20 3.01 -11.54
C GLY A 91 13.16 3.75 -10.70
N THR A 92 13.02 5.04 -10.96
CA THR A 92 12.05 5.93 -10.32
C THR A 92 11.07 6.50 -11.35
N ALA A 93 9.83 6.73 -10.94
CA ALA A 93 8.85 7.42 -11.76
C ALA A 93 9.26 8.88 -11.99
N GLU A 94 9.00 9.38 -13.19
CA GLU A 94 9.13 10.80 -13.52
C GLU A 94 7.74 11.44 -13.57
N PHE A 95 7.59 12.56 -12.88
CA PHE A 95 6.33 13.30 -12.83
C PHE A 95 6.52 14.75 -13.28
N PRO A 96 5.47 15.40 -13.82
CA PRO A 96 5.59 16.79 -14.25
C PRO A 96 5.76 17.74 -13.07
N LYS A 97 6.86 18.52 -13.10
CA LYS A 97 7.17 19.57 -12.13
C LYS A 97 6.10 20.67 -12.01
N ALA A 98 5.16 20.72 -12.96
CA ALA A 98 4.03 21.65 -12.92
C ALA A 98 3.03 21.35 -11.79
N CYS A 99 2.95 20.10 -11.32
CA CYS A 99 2.08 19.72 -10.18
C CYS A 99 2.84 19.05 -9.04
N THR A 100 4.02 18.47 -9.27
CA THR A 100 4.80 17.81 -8.21
C THR A 100 5.92 18.70 -7.65
N ASP A 101 6.41 18.34 -6.47
CA ASP A 101 7.52 19.00 -5.77
C ASP A 101 8.62 17.98 -5.40
N VAL A 102 9.58 18.35 -4.57
CA VAL A 102 10.76 17.54 -4.22
C VAL A 102 10.46 16.32 -3.36
N THR A 103 9.32 16.28 -2.66
CA THR A 103 8.96 15.17 -1.76
C THR A 103 7.65 14.53 -2.20
N LEU A 104 7.73 13.23 -2.55
CA LEU A 104 6.63 12.42 -3.05
C LEU A 104 6.39 11.21 -2.14
N TRP A 105 5.17 11.02 -1.67
CA TRP A 105 4.79 9.95 -0.74
C TRP A 105 3.55 9.19 -1.19
N ALA A 106 3.47 7.92 -0.79
CA ALA A 106 2.26 7.11 -0.74
C ALA A 106 1.37 7.24 -1.99
N PRO A 107 1.86 6.79 -3.16
CA PRO A 107 1.05 6.78 -4.37
C PRO A 107 -0.15 5.84 -4.17
N GLU A 108 -1.33 6.22 -4.65
CA GLU A 108 -2.45 5.29 -4.89
C GLU A 108 -2.75 5.27 -6.38
N ILE A 109 -2.90 4.08 -6.95
CA ILE A 109 -3.20 3.90 -8.37
C ILE A 109 -4.51 3.15 -8.57
N TYR A 110 -5.36 3.72 -9.41
CA TYR A 110 -6.61 3.14 -9.87
C TYR A 110 -6.63 3.07 -11.40
N TYR A 111 -7.02 1.93 -11.96
CA TYR A 111 -7.18 1.77 -13.40
C TYR A 111 -8.66 1.80 -13.79
N GLU A 112 -9.01 2.57 -14.82
CA GLU A 112 -10.34 2.56 -15.41
C GLU A 112 -10.31 2.97 -16.88
N ASN A 113 -11.02 2.22 -17.73
CA ASN A 113 -11.29 2.56 -19.13
C ASN A 113 -10.04 3.00 -19.93
N GLY A 114 -8.93 2.28 -19.79
CA GLY A 114 -7.68 2.58 -20.50
C GLY A 114 -6.77 3.62 -19.83
N THR A 115 -7.18 4.20 -18.70
CA THR A 115 -6.43 5.24 -17.99
C THR A 115 -6.07 4.77 -16.59
N TYR A 116 -4.82 4.98 -16.22
CA TYR A 116 -4.34 4.89 -14.84
C TYR A 116 -4.44 6.27 -14.21
N HIS A 117 -5.09 6.33 -13.06
CA HIS A 117 -5.22 7.50 -12.21
C HIS A 117 -4.30 7.28 -11.01
N MET A 118 -3.45 8.25 -10.70
CA MET A 118 -2.64 8.26 -9.50
C MET A 118 -3.05 9.44 -8.62
N TRP A 119 -3.26 9.17 -7.33
CA TRP A 119 -3.29 10.22 -6.32
C TRP A 119 -2.02 10.14 -5.50
N LEU A 120 -1.24 11.20 -5.53
CA LEU A 120 0.10 11.24 -4.95
C LEU A 120 0.19 12.33 -3.89
N THR A 121 0.71 11.98 -2.73
CA THR A 121 0.99 12.97 -1.69
C THR A 121 2.23 13.78 -2.08
N ILE A 122 2.08 15.10 -2.16
CA ILE A 122 3.16 16.05 -2.38
C ILE A 122 3.39 16.87 -1.13
N VAL A 123 4.63 16.86 -0.64
CA VAL A 123 5.06 17.74 0.45
C VAL A 123 5.96 18.84 -0.13
N PRO A 124 5.68 20.13 0.15
CA PRO A 124 6.33 21.25 -0.53
C PRO A 124 7.69 21.58 0.09
N GLY A 125 8.63 20.63 0.01
CA GLY A 125 10.00 20.84 0.47
C GLY A 125 10.60 19.66 1.23
N ILE A 126 11.78 19.92 1.77
CA ILE A 126 12.54 19.02 2.64
C ILE A 126 12.48 19.57 4.06
N PHE A 127 12.05 18.73 5.00
CA PHE A 127 11.89 19.13 6.40
C PHE A 127 12.74 18.25 7.31
N HIS A 128 13.21 18.84 8.41
CA HIS A 128 14.07 18.17 9.39
C HIS A 128 13.30 17.66 10.61
N ARG A 129 12.00 18.01 10.71
CA ARG A 129 11.08 17.55 11.77
C ARG A 129 9.69 17.30 11.21
N TRP A 130 9.01 16.33 11.78
CA TRP A 130 7.58 16.11 11.55
C TRP A 130 6.77 17.35 11.95
N GLY A 131 5.77 17.70 11.14
CA GLY A 131 4.85 18.80 11.41
C GLY A 131 5.48 20.19 11.37
N GLY A 132 6.67 20.36 10.78
CA GLY A 132 7.32 21.65 10.62
C GLY A 132 6.41 22.69 9.92
N PRO A 133 6.56 24.00 10.22
CA PRO A 133 5.81 25.04 9.53
C PRO A 133 5.98 24.94 8.00
N GLY A 134 4.87 24.92 7.28
CA GLY A 134 4.86 24.79 5.82
C GLY A 134 4.94 23.35 5.27
N ALA A 135 5.07 22.33 6.13
CA ALA A 135 5.02 20.91 5.73
C ALA A 135 3.57 20.44 5.44
N ASP A 136 2.81 21.27 4.74
CA ASP A 136 1.39 21.03 4.45
C ASP A 136 1.29 20.10 3.23
N GLY A 137 1.05 18.82 3.50
CA GLY A 137 0.83 17.81 2.46
C GLY A 137 -0.46 18.08 1.68
N ARG A 138 -0.38 17.91 0.36
CA ARG A 138 -1.53 17.94 -0.55
C ARG A 138 -1.54 16.67 -1.41
N ILE A 139 -2.71 16.34 -1.94
CA ILE A 139 -2.87 15.22 -2.88
C ILE A 139 -3.01 15.77 -4.29
N GLU A 140 -2.12 15.35 -5.19
CA GLU A 140 -2.20 15.65 -6.62
C GLU A 140 -2.76 14.46 -7.40
N HIS A 141 -3.69 14.74 -8.32
CA HIS A 141 -4.20 13.76 -9.26
C HIS A 141 -3.39 13.80 -10.55
N LEU A 142 -2.85 12.66 -10.95
CA LEU A 142 -2.15 12.44 -12.20
C LEU A 142 -2.83 11.34 -13.02
N THR A 143 -2.68 11.40 -14.34
CA THR A 143 -3.13 10.34 -15.26
C THR A 143 -2.02 9.84 -16.17
N SER A 144 -2.11 8.58 -16.56
CA SER A 144 -1.22 7.94 -17.51
C SER A 144 -1.97 6.85 -18.29
N THR A 145 -1.56 6.58 -19.53
CA THR A 145 -2.06 5.44 -20.32
C THR A 145 -1.07 4.28 -20.36
N ASP A 146 0.17 4.50 -19.90
CA ASP A 146 1.30 3.57 -20.05
C ASP A 146 2.09 3.34 -18.74
N LEU A 147 1.67 3.98 -17.64
CA LEU A 147 2.35 3.97 -16.33
C LEU A 147 3.80 4.49 -16.38
N SER A 148 4.17 5.27 -17.39
CA SER A 148 5.48 5.92 -17.54
C SER A 148 5.37 7.41 -17.80
N THR A 149 4.47 7.83 -18.69
CA THR A 149 4.21 9.23 -19.01
C THR A 149 3.01 9.71 -18.20
N TRP A 150 3.22 10.68 -17.32
CA TRP A 150 2.19 11.21 -16.44
C TRP A 150 1.77 12.63 -16.84
N ARG A 151 0.49 12.93 -16.67
CA ARG A 151 -0.11 14.26 -16.86
C ARG A 151 -0.71 14.75 -15.56
N CYS A 152 -0.58 16.04 -15.28
CA CYS A 152 -1.26 16.68 -14.16
C CYS A 152 -2.74 16.87 -14.47
N GLU A 153 -3.62 16.38 -13.60
CA GLU A 153 -5.06 16.64 -13.68
C GLU A 153 -5.53 17.68 -12.67
N GLY A 154 -4.82 17.79 -11.54
CA GLY A 154 -4.97 18.87 -10.57
C GLY A 154 -4.97 18.39 -9.12
N THR A 155 -4.94 19.37 -8.21
CA THR A 155 -4.94 19.12 -6.77
C THR A 155 -6.33 18.75 -6.28
N VAL A 156 -6.42 17.77 -5.38
CA VAL A 156 -7.65 17.47 -4.64
C VAL A 156 -7.98 18.63 -3.70
N LYS A 157 -9.15 19.24 -3.89
CA LYS A 157 -9.63 20.38 -3.09
C LYS A 157 -10.77 19.96 -2.19
N LEU A 158 -10.45 19.76 -0.93
CA LEU A 158 -11.38 19.58 0.17
C LEU A 158 -10.97 20.68 1.16
N ASP A 159 -11.90 21.47 1.71
CA ASP A 159 -11.59 22.60 2.60
C ASP A 159 -10.90 22.12 3.90
N THR A 160 -9.64 21.72 3.78
CA THR A 160 -8.69 21.20 4.74
C THR A 160 -7.28 21.49 4.20
N GLY A 161 -6.27 21.45 5.08
CA GLY A 161 -4.93 21.90 4.72
C GLY A 161 -3.81 20.87 4.83
N ARG A 162 -4.06 19.67 5.37
CA ARG A 162 -3.00 18.64 5.49
C ARG A 162 -3.57 17.25 5.23
N MET A 163 -3.70 16.94 3.94
CA MET A 163 -4.23 15.66 3.46
C MET A 163 -3.12 14.83 2.83
N ILE A 164 -3.03 13.57 3.25
CA ILE A 164 -2.05 12.62 2.73
C ILE A 164 -2.66 11.23 2.63
N ASP A 165 -1.93 10.31 2.01
CA ASP A 165 -2.20 8.88 1.97
C ASP A 165 -3.61 8.54 1.44
N PRO A 166 -3.94 8.93 0.20
CA PRO A 166 -5.23 8.60 -0.38
C PRO A 166 -5.36 7.10 -0.65
N THR A 167 -6.57 6.57 -0.60
CA THR A 167 -7.00 5.36 -1.32
C THR A 167 -8.32 5.63 -2.02
N VAL A 168 -8.51 5.11 -3.23
CA VAL A 168 -9.69 5.38 -4.06
C VAL A 168 -10.29 4.09 -4.58
N ILE A 169 -11.61 3.91 -4.39
CA ILE A 169 -12.36 2.84 -5.04
C ILE A 169 -13.62 3.36 -5.73
N LYS A 170 -14.07 2.63 -6.75
CA LYS A 170 -15.36 2.85 -7.39
C LYS A 170 -16.50 2.36 -6.51
N LEU A 171 -17.52 3.19 -6.35
CA LEU A 171 -18.75 2.90 -5.61
C LEU A 171 -19.98 3.26 -6.45
N GLY A 172 -20.66 2.24 -6.98
CA GLY A 172 -21.81 2.45 -7.87
C GLY A 172 -21.40 3.22 -9.13
N GLN A 173 -22.04 4.37 -9.38
CA GLN A 173 -21.74 5.25 -10.51
C GLN A 173 -20.61 6.26 -10.23
N GLY A 174 -20.19 6.39 -8.97
CA GLY A 174 -19.14 7.33 -8.57
C GLY A 174 -17.96 6.63 -7.90
N TYR A 175 -17.21 7.42 -7.15
CA TYR A 175 -15.96 7.03 -6.52
C TYR A 175 -15.89 7.62 -5.13
N ARG A 176 -15.15 6.96 -4.26
CA ARG A 176 -14.85 7.47 -2.94
C ARG A 176 -13.35 7.37 -2.68
N MET A 177 -12.83 8.45 -2.12
CA MET A 177 -11.50 8.54 -1.56
C MET A 177 -11.60 8.46 -0.04
N TRP A 178 -10.64 7.75 0.57
CA TRP A 178 -10.32 7.89 1.99
C TRP A 178 -8.89 8.42 2.10
N TYR A 179 -8.66 9.29 3.07
CA TYR A 179 -7.38 9.97 3.23
C TYR A 179 -7.16 10.31 4.69
N LYS A 180 -5.88 10.42 5.08
CA LYS A 180 -5.53 10.98 6.39
C LYS A 180 -5.63 12.49 6.35
N ASP A 181 -6.26 13.06 7.37
CA ASP A 181 -6.26 14.50 7.61
C ASP A 181 -5.59 14.82 8.95
N GLU A 182 -4.45 15.51 8.90
CA GLU A 182 -3.71 15.86 10.12
C GLU A 182 -4.45 16.90 10.98
N ARG A 183 -5.26 17.77 10.37
CA ARG A 183 -6.04 18.79 11.10
C ARG A 183 -7.24 18.17 11.81
N ALA A 184 -7.71 17.01 11.35
CA ALA A 184 -8.68 16.18 12.06
C ALA A 184 -8.03 15.24 13.10
N GLY A 185 -6.79 15.52 13.53
CA GLY A 185 -6.07 14.72 14.52
C GLY A 185 -5.46 13.45 13.92
N SER A 186 -5.00 13.52 12.66
CA SER A 186 -4.47 12.39 11.89
C SER A 186 -5.45 11.22 11.86
N LYS A 187 -6.70 11.50 11.50
CA LYS A 187 -7.76 10.50 11.36
C LYS A 187 -8.14 10.36 9.90
N ILE A 188 -8.78 9.23 9.59
CA ILE A 188 -9.22 8.93 8.23
C ILE A 188 -10.57 9.58 7.97
N LEU A 189 -10.62 10.44 6.96
CA LEU A 189 -11.84 11.07 6.43
C LEU A 189 -12.15 10.50 5.04
N ALA A 190 -13.31 10.88 4.48
CA ALA A 190 -13.74 10.43 3.17
C ALA A 190 -14.28 11.57 2.30
N ALA A 191 -14.12 11.44 0.98
CA ALA A 191 -14.67 12.34 -0.02
C ALA A 191 -15.26 11.55 -1.21
N ASP A 192 -16.37 12.04 -1.76
CA ASP A 192 -17.04 11.46 -2.93
C ASP A 192 -16.73 12.25 -4.20
N SER A 193 -16.64 11.54 -5.32
CA SER A 193 -16.50 12.10 -6.67
C SER A 193 -17.39 11.36 -7.67
N GLN A 194 -17.82 12.05 -8.72
CA GLN A 194 -18.53 11.45 -9.86
C GLN A 194 -17.64 11.32 -11.11
N ASP A 195 -16.46 11.96 -11.11
CA ASP A 195 -15.62 12.15 -12.30
C ASP A 195 -14.12 11.93 -12.03
N LEU A 196 -13.77 11.45 -10.83
CA LEU A 196 -12.41 11.29 -10.30
C LEU A 196 -11.61 12.59 -10.10
N ARG A 197 -12.21 13.74 -10.38
CA ARG A 197 -11.52 15.04 -10.46
C ARG A 197 -12.05 16.01 -9.42
N THR A 198 -13.36 16.12 -9.33
CA THR A 198 -14.07 16.99 -8.39
C THR A 198 -14.46 16.16 -7.18
N TRP A 199 -13.97 16.55 -6.01
CA TRP A 199 -14.18 15.84 -4.76
C TRP A 199 -15.01 16.68 -3.79
N LYS A 200 -15.89 16.03 -3.04
CA LYS A 200 -16.69 16.65 -1.97
C LYS A 200 -16.52 15.86 -0.68
N LYS A 201 -16.20 16.54 0.43
CA LYS A 201 -16.12 15.90 1.74
C LYS A 201 -17.46 15.21 2.04
N VAL A 202 -17.39 13.97 2.52
CA VAL A 202 -18.56 13.21 2.97
C VAL A 202 -19.08 13.77 4.30
N SER A 203 -18.16 14.04 5.23
CA SER A 203 -18.40 14.64 6.55
C SER A 203 -17.09 15.18 7.12
N ASP A 204 -17.16 16.03 8.15
CA ASP A 204 -16.01 16.38 9.00
C ASP A 204 -15.75 15.33 10.09
N GLU A 205 -16.69 14.40 10.28
CA GLU A 205 -16.51 13.27 11.18
C GLU A 205 -15.62 12.19 10.53
N PRO A 206 -14.60 11.68 11.25
CA PRO A 206 -13.74 10.63 10.75
C PRO A 206 -14.49 9.29 10.67
N VAL A 207 -14.05 8.40 9.78
CA VAL A 207 -14.66 7.07 9.60
C VAL A 207 -14.52 6.17 10.84
N ASN A 208 -13.53 6.47 11.69
CA ASN A 208 -13.25 5.82 12.96
C ASN A 208 -12.52 6.83 13.87
N PRO A 209 -12.72 6.81 15.20
CA PRO A 209 -12.08 7.77 16.11
C PRO A 209 -10.56 7.57 16.29
N THR A 210 -10.01 6.44 15.85
CA THR A 210 -8.60 6.08 15.97
C THR A 210 -7.73 6.90 15.01
N THR A 211 -6.69 7.51 15.55
CA THR A 211 -5.63 8.18 14.79
C THR A 211 -4.80 7.14 14.03
N GLY A 212 -4.55 7.39 12.75
CA GLY A 212 -3.83 6.51 11.84
C GLY A 212 -3.56 7.14 10.47
N GLU A 213 -2.93 6.39 9.60
CA GLU A 213 -2.51 6.79 8.26
C GLU A 213 -2.55 5.61 7.26
N GLY A 214 -2.19 5.86 6.00
CA GLY A 214 -2.17 4.81 4.98
C GLY A 214 -3.44 3.96 4.87
N PRO A 215 -4.65 4.55 4.75
CA PRO A 215 -5.84 3.76 4.53
C PRO A 215 -5.71 3.02 3.19
N LYS A 216 -6.05 1.72 3.18
CA LYS A 216 -6.29 0.98 1.92
C LYS A 216 -7.66 0.34 1.97
N VAL A 217 -8.50 0.69 1.00
CA VAL A 217 -9.86 0.13 0.87
C VAL A 217 -9.93 -0.86 -0.29
N PHE A 218 -10.54 -2.01 -0.04
CA PHE A 218 -10.71 -3.08 -1.04
C PHE A 218 -11.96 -3.90 -0.77
N ARG A 219 -12.46 -4.60 -1.80
CA ARG A 219 -13.60 -5.52 -1.68
C ARG A 219 -13.12 -6.96 -1.64
N PHE A 220 -13.51 -7.71 -0.62
CA PHE A 220 -13.13 -9.12 -0.49
C PHE A 220 -14.19 -9.90 0.28
N LYS A 221 -14.52 -11.11 -0.22
CA LYS A 221 -15.50 -12.03 0.39
C LYS A 221 -16.85 -11.38 0.73
N GLY A 222 -17.33 -10.53 -0.17
CA GLY A 222 -18.65 -9.88 -0.07
C GLY A 222 -18.67 -8.55 0.67
N TYR A 223 -17.61 -8.19 1.40
CA TYR A 223 -17.53 -6.97 2.21
C TYR A 223 -16.55 -5.95 1.63
N TYR A 224 -16.71 -4.71 2.05
CA TYR A 224 -15.65 -3.71 1.98
C TYR A 224 -14.77 -3.81 3.21
N TRP A 225 -13.48 -3.72 3.00
CA TRP A 225 -12.46 -3.73 4.04
C TRP A 225 -11.63 -2.46 3.93
N MET A 226 -11.20 -1.95 5.08
CA MET A 226 -10.19 -0.90 5.16
C MET A 226 -9.10 -1.36 6.13
N VAL A 227 -7.85 -1.32 5.69
CA VAL A 227 -6.69 -1.42 6.58
C VAL A 227 -6.10 -0.03 6.79
N VAL A 228 -5.70 0.28 8.02
CA VAL A 228 -5.15 1.60 8.40
C VAL A 228 -3.93 1.37 9.30
N ASP A 229 -2.80 2.00 9.01
CA ASP A 229 -1.64 1.99 9.91
C ASP A 229 -1.93 2.89 11.11
N VAL A 230 -1.97 2.31 12.30
CA VAL A 230 -2.22 3.03 13.56
C VAL A 230 -0.95 3.07 14.44
N TRP A 231 0.21 2.90 13.81
CA TRP A 231 1.55 2.83 14.40
C TRP A 231 1.73 1.74 15.47
N LYS A 232 0.79 0.79 15.51
CA LYS A 232 0.75 -0.38 16.41
C LYS A 232 0.45 -1.67 15.63
N GLY A 233 0.67 -1.65 14.32
CA GLY A 233 0.11 -2.60 13.36
C GLY A 233 -1.03 -1.96 12.58
N LEU A 234 -1.76 -2.79 11.84
CA LEU A 234 -2.84 -2.34 10.97
C LEU A 234 -4.21 -2.62 11.62
N MET A 235 -4.99 -1.55 11.83
CA MET A 235 -6.40 -1.65 12.15
C MET A 235 -7.18 -2.16 10.95
N VAL A 236 -8.15 -3.04 11.18
CA VAL A 236 -9.04 -3.57 10.14
C VAL A 236 -10.46 -3.09 10.41
N LEU A 237 -11.06 -2.39 9.45
CA LEU A 237 -12.47 -2.03 9.46
C LEU A 237 -13.21 -2.85 8.40
N ARG A 238 -14.44 -3.26 8.71
CA ARG A 238 -15.37 -3.93 7.79
C ARG A 238 -16.58 -3.06 7.54
N SER A 239 -17.10 -3.06 6.32
CA SER A 239 -18.34 -2.38 5.95
C SER A 239 -19.14 -3.17 4.91
N ASP A 240 -20.46 -3.09 4.98
CA ASP A 240 -21.37 -3.64 3.97
C ASP A 240 -21.64 -2.64 2.82
N ASP A 241 -21.45 -1.34 3.07
CA ASP A 241 -21.89 -0.24 2.20
C ASP A 241 -20.80 0.81 1.90
N ALA A 242 -19.59 0.60 2.42
CA ALA A 242 -18.46 1.53 2.38
C ALA A 242 -18.75 2.92 3.03
N ARG A 243 -19.76 2.99 3.90
CA ARG A 243 -20.15 4.20 4.66
C ARG A 243 -20.02 3.96 6.15
N THR A 244 -20.63 2.90 6.65
CA THR A 244 -20.60 2.54 8.06
C THR A 244 -19.56 1.46 8.29
N TRP A 245 -18.60 1.74 9.16
CA TRP A 245 -17.44 0.90 9.40
C TRP A 245 -17.48 0.31 10.80
N THR A 246 -17.27 -1.00 10.90
CA THR A 246 -17.10 -1.71 12.17
C THR A 246 -15.64 -2.11 12.32
N GLU A 247 -15.01 -1.67 13.40
CA GLU A 247 -13.65 -2.06 13.73
C GLU A 247 -13.57 -3.50 14.21
N GLN A 248 -12.62 -4.24 13.65
CA GLN A 248 -12.21 -5.54 14.16
C GLN A 248 -11.30 -5.34 15.37
N LYS A 249 -11.63 -5.97 16.51
CA LYS A 249 -10.76 -5.94 17.69
C LYS A 249 -9.33 -6.41 17.38
N GLY A 250 -8.34 -5.61 17.76
CA GLY A 250 -6.90 -5.91 17.61
C GLY A 250 -6.32 -5.40 16.29
N TYR A 251 -4.99 -5.49 16.15
CA TYR A 251 -4.27 -5.00 14.98
C TYR A 251 -3.54 -6.16 14.29
N ILE A 252 -3.82 -6.37 13.00
CA ILE A 252 -3.06 -7.34 12.22
C ILE A 252 -1.64 -6.80 12.00
N LEU A 253 -0.64 -7.68 11.90
CA LEU A 253 0.76 -7.29 11.75
C LEU A 253 1.31 -6.37 12.87
N GLY A 254 0.64 -6.28 14.02
CA GLY A 254 1.12 -5.50 15.17
C GLY A 254 2.32 -6.13 15.87
N GLU A 255 2.31 -7.46 15.98
CA GLU A 255 3.42 -8.22 16.57
C GLU A 255 4.54 -8.48 15.54
N PRO A 256 5.81 -8.39 15.94
CA PRO A 256 6.95 -8.85 15.16
C PRO A 256 6.80 -10.28 14.62
N GLY A 257 7.21 -10.52 13.38
CA GLY A 257 7.39 -11.86 12.84
C GLY A 257 8.71 -12.49 13.33
N ARG A 258 8.92 -13.77 12.95
CA ARG A 258 10.13 -14.53 13.31
C ARG A 258 11.18 -14.55 12.20
N LYS A 259 10.73 -14.46 10.94
CA LYS A 259 11.59 -14.48 9.76
C LYS A 259 12.45 -13.22 9.67
N ALA A 260 13.66 -13.37 9.14
CA ALA A 260 14.56 -12.24 8.91
C ALA A 260 13.86 -11.15 8.09
N THR A 261 14.19 -9.90 8.39
CA THR A 261 13.65 -8.67 7.78
C THR A 261 12.15 -8.42 8.01
N ASP A 262 11.46 -9.29 8.74
CA ASP A 262 10.02 -9.24 9.06
C ASP A 262 9.80 -9.15 10.59
N ARG A 263 10.80 -8.68 11.35
CA ARG A 263 10.83 -8.69 12.82
C ARG A 263 10.37 -7.39 13.49
N ALA A 264 9.62 -6.55 12.80
CA ALA A 264 8.94 -5.40 13.38
C ALA A 264 7.48 -5.35 12.92
N LYS A 265 6.68 -4.44 13.48
CA LYS A 265 5.28 -4.25 13.04
C LYS A 265 5.20 -3.96 11.54
N GLY A 266 4.16 -4.45 10.89
CA GLY A 266 3.82 -4.09 9.52
C GLY A 266 3.14 -2.73 9.46
N GLN A 267 3.42 -1.98 8.39
CA GLN A 267 3.01 -0.59 8.22
C GLN A 267 2.58 -0.31 6.78
N HIS A 268 1.78 0.75 6.61
CA HIS A 268 1.20 1.28 5.36
C HIS A 268 1.17 0.27 4.20
N ALA A 269 0.00 -0.36 4.01
CA ALA A 269 -0.12 -1.51 3.14
C ALA A 269 -0.92 -1.24 1.88
N ASP A 270 -0.63 -2.02 0.84
CA ASP A 270 -1.53 -2.25 -0.28
C ASP A 270 -2.10 -3.67 -0.23
N VAL A 271 -3.24 -3.88 -0.89
CA VAL A 271 -3.89 -5.17 -0.98
C VAL A 271 -4.28 -5.47 -2.42
N VAL A 272 -3.83 -6.62 -2.92
CA VAL A 272 -4.26 -7.17 -4.20
C VAL A 272 -5.20 -8.34 -3.96
N VAL A 273 -6.43 -8.22 -4.45
CA VAL A 273 -7.40 -9.31 -4.47
C VAL A 273 -7.31 -10.05 -5.80
N ASP A 274 -7.00 -11.34 -5.76
CA ASP A 274 -6.92 -12.21 -6.94
C ASP A 274 -7.92 -13.36 -6.78
N GLY A 275 -9.10 -13.18 -7.39
CA GLY A 275 -10.20 -14.13 -7.30
C GLY A 275 -10.71 -14.27 -5.87
N ASP A 276 -10.48 -15.44 -5.27
CA ASP A 276 -10.95 -15.80 -3.93
C ASP A 276 -9.89 -15.62 -2.83
N ARG A 277 -8.71 -15.10 -3.20
CA ARG A 277 -7.58 -14.82 -2.29
C ARG A 277 -7.26 -13.32 -2.26
N ALA A 278 -6.67 -12.86 -1.17
CA ALA A 278 -6.20 -11.48 -1.01
C ALA A 278 -4.80 -11.47 -0.42
N PHE A 279 -3.91 -10.66 -0.98
CA PHE A 279 -2.51 -10.55 -0.58
C PHE A 279 -2.24 -9.14 -0.10
N ILE A 280 -1.72 -9.02 1.11
CA ILE A 280 -1.33 -7.74 1.71
C ILE A 280 0.16 -7.54 1.56
N TYR A 281 0.54 -6.41 0.96
CA TYR A 281 1.91 -5.96 0.81
C TYR A 281 2.14 -4.79 1.76
N TYR A 282 3.12 -4.91 2.66
CA TYR A 282 3.33 -3.96 3.73
C TYR A 282 4.82 -3.73 3.94
N PHE A 283 5.20 -2.56 4.44
CA PHE A 283 6.61 -2.30 4.77
C PHE A 283 6.92 -2.63 6.24
N VAL A 284 8.18 -2.95 6.50
CA VAL A 284 8.69 -3.26 7.85
C VAL A 284 10.02 -2.54 8.08
N HIS A 285 10.11 -1.78 9.17
CA HIS A 285 11.38 -1.21 9.62
C HIS A 285 12.36 -2.30 10.08
N GLN A 286 13.63 -2.13 9.74
CA GLN A 286 14.66 -3.13 10.04
C GLN A 286 15.28 -2.99 11.44
N VAL A 287 14.59 -2.29 12.37
CA VAL A 287 15.10 -1.94 13.71
C VAL A 287 15.49 -3.14 14.58
N ASN A 288 14.92 -4.31 14.33
CA ASN A 288 15.17 -5.54 15.10
C ASN A 288 16.09 -6.54 14.37
N GLU A 289 16.76 -6.12 13.30
CA GLU A 289 17.77 -6.95 12.64
C GLU A 289 19.16 -6.78 13.28
N ALA A 290 20.03 -7.76 13.09
CA ALA A 290 21.33 -7.82 13.77
C ALA A 290 22.21 -6.59 13.49
N GLU A 291 22.13 -6.05 12.28
CA GLU A 291 22.87 -4.87 11.84
C GLU A 291 22.51 -3.63 12.66
N ALA A 292 21.27 -3.53 13.16
CA ALA A 292 20.82 -2.42 14.00
C ALA A 292 21.57 -2.30 15.32
N ALA A 293 22.20 -3.40 15.79
CA ALA A 293 23.04 -3.37 16.98
C ALA A 293 24.33 -2.54 16.77
N THR A 294 24.76 -2.36 15.52
CA THR A 294 26.00 -1.67 15.16
C THR A 294 25.78 -0.40 14.34
N ASP A 295 24.61 -0.24 13.74
CA ASP A 295 24.20 0.96 13.01
C ASP A 295 22.88 1.50 13.59
N ALA A 296 22.98 2.55 14.41
CA ALA A 296 21.81 3.20 15.01
C ALA A 296 20.82 3.79 13.99
N ARG A 297 21.22 3.95 12.72
CA ARG A 297 20.35 4.42 11.63
C ARG A 297 19.73 3.26 10.83
N TRP A 298 20.05 2.01 11.15
CA TRP A 298 19.47 0.85 10.48
C TRP A 298 17.93 0.80 10.60
N ASN A 299 17.38 1.44 11.64
CA ASN A 299 15.95 1.61 11.82
C ASN A 299 15.27 2.42 10.69
N GLN A 300 16.00 3.24 9.93
CA GLN A 300 15.46 3.98 8.78
C GLN A 300 15.12 3.06 7.61
N ARG A 301 15.83 1.93 7.49
CA ARG A 301 15.66 0.98 6.40
C ARG A 301 14.31 0.31 6.48
N THR A 302 13.69 0.13 5.32
CA THR A 302 12.41 -0.53 5.18
C THR A 302 12.43 -1.48 3.99
N VAL A 303 11.83 -2.65 4.18
CA VAL A 303 11.63 -3.65 3.14
C VAL A 303 10.15 -3.92 2.97
N ILE A 304 9.75 -4.36 1.78
CA ILE A 304 8.37 -4.79 1.53
C ILE A 304 8.26 -6.29 1.80
N GLN A 305 7.16 -6.65 2.42
CA GLN A 305 6.78 -8.01 2.76
C GLN A 305 5.43 -8.33 2.10
N VAL A 306 5.13 -9.61 1.96
CA VAL A 306 3.80 -10.06 1.52
C VAL A 306 3.28 -11.15 2.45
N ALA A 307 1.99 -11.11 2.73
CA ALA A 307 1.26 -12.16 3.43
C ALA A 307 -0.14 -12.35 2.81
N GLU A 308 -0.79 -13.47 3.12
CA GLU A 308 -2.16 -13.73 2.70
C GLU A 308 -3.15 -13.26 3.76
N LEU A 309 -4.15 -12.49 3.35
CA LEU A 309 -5.31 -12.15 4.18
C LEU A 309 -6.33 -13.29 4.08
N VAL A 310 -6.61 -13.92 5.20
CA VAL A 310 -7.58 -15.02 5.30
C VAL A 310 -8.86 -14.51 5.94
N PHE A 311 -9.97 -14.62 5.21
CA PHE A 311 -11.28 -14.37 5.78
C PHE A 311 -11.78 -15.59 6.54
N LYS A 312 -11.98 -15.44 7.84
CA LYS A 312 -12.44 -16.51 8.73
C LYS A 312 -13.33 -15.93 9.82
N ASP A 313 -14.48 -16.57 10.06
CA ASP A 313 -15.43 -16.19 11.13
C ASP A 313 -15.79 -14.70 11.14
N GLY A 314 -15.98 -14.11 9.95
CA GLY A 314 -16.35 -12.70 9.79
C GLY A 314 -15.21 -11.69 9.94
N ARG A 315 -13.96 -12.15 10.05
CA ARG A 315 -12.75 -11.37 10.32
C ARG A 315 -11.70 -11.58 9.24
N LEU A 316 -10.79 -10.61 9.09
CA LEU A 316 -9.55 -10.80 8.34
C LEU A 316 -8.40 -11.11 9.30
N GLU A 317 -7.73 -12.21 9.04
CA GLU A 317 -6.56 -12.68 9.76
C GLU A 317 -5.34 -12.72 8.84
N VAL A 318 -4.15 -12.62 9.42
CA VAL A 318 -2.89 -12.76 8.71
C VAL A 318 -1.92 -13.56 9.57
N ASP A 319 -1.36 -14.62 8.99
CA ASP A 319 -0.19 -15.29 9.54
C ASP A 319 1.01 -14.88 8.70
N ARG A 320 1.75 -13.88 9.19
CA ARG A 320 2.93 -13.36 8.48
C ARG A 320 4.06 -14.37 8.44
N ASP A 321 4.16 -15.32 9.37
CA ASP A 321 5.28 -16.29 9.36
C ASP A 321 5.02 -17.46 8.39
N ARG A 322 3.77 -17.68 8.00
CA ARG A 322 3.41 -18.70 7.02
C ARG A 322 4.07 -18.42 5.66
N ASP A 323 4.61 -19.47 5.04
CA ASP A 323 5.01 -19.40 3.64
C ASP A 323 3.78 -19.20 2.77
N VAL A 324 3.83 -18.18 1.91
CA VAL A 324 2.73 -17.86 1.00
C VAL A 324 3.17 -18.20 -0.41
N SER A 325 2.37 -19.03 -1.08
CA SER A 325 2.58 -19.41 -2.47
C SER A 325 1.41 -18.95 -3.35
N PHE A 326 1.71 -18.20 -4.40
CA PHE A 326 0.72 -17.65 -5.31
C PHE A 326 1.34 -17.17 -6.62
N ARG A 327 0.50 -16.89 -7.61
CA ARG A 327 0.90 -16.17 -8.81
C ARG A 327 -0.26 -15.29 -9.21
N LEU A 328 -0.09 -13.97 -9.07
CA LEU A 328 -1.14 -13.02 -9.38
C LEU A 328 -1.51 -13.09 -10.86
N LYS A 329 -2.80 -13.26 -11.12
CA LYS A 329 -3.35 -13.31 -12.48
C LYS A 329 -3.58 -11.89 -13.02
N ALA A 330 -3.42 -11.72 -14.33
CA ALA A 330 -3.86 -10.48 -14.98
C ALA A 330 -5.33 -10.20 -14.62
N PRO A 331 -5.67 -8.97 -14.17
CA PRO A 331 -7.06 -8.59 -13.94
C PRO A 331 -7.88 -8.76 -15.21
N SER A 332 -9.18 -9.03 -15.05
CA SER A 332 -10.10 -9.06 -16.19
C SER A 332 -10.05 -7.73 -16.96
N PRO A 333 -10.30 -7.74 -18.28
CA PRO A 333 -10.29 -6.54 -19.13
C PRO A 333 -11.07 -5.37 -18.53
#